data_AF-A0AAD7D7Q7-F1
#
_entry.id   AF-A0AAD7D7Q7-F1
#
_cell.length_a   1.000
_cell.length_b   1.000
_cell.length_c   1.000
_cell.angle_alpha   90.00
_cell.angle_beta   90.00
_cell.angle_gamma   90.00
#
_symmetry.space_group_name_H-M   'P 1'
#
loop_
_entity.id
_entity.type
_entity.pdbx_description
1 polymer ?
#
loop_
_entity_poly.entity_id
_entity_poly.type
_entity_poly.pdbx_seq_one_letter_code
_entity_poly.pdbx_strand_id
1 'polypeptide(L)'
;MPTLVSSPPRVASSSTVLSTTSGNSAFVFTIPANSDTQQQLIYAFGTTNPESSDASATLQLHLDSGNTQLDLTKPLSSSTDGTSTGDSPSSAPDTAPLTSRQRMIVTHAILCVVGFALLLPVGALLARYLRTTTPTWYTGHWIAQFVISGPVIIAGVAVGFQVTKQAGITIWDDHKKTGVVLLALYLMQCILGAFIHYVKLRNFVGRPPQNYFHAVLGLTIIALGMYQIRTGYKEEWPNFSGLQPVPKGLNTLWLVWCIVLPVLYAGGLLFLRKQYRQEQESRKGR
;
A
#
# COMPACT_ATOMS: atom_id res chain seq x y z
N MET A 1 4.01 -31.13 -12.38
CA MET A 1 3.12 -31.22 -11.21
C MET A 1 3.95 -31.72 -10.03
N PRO A 2 3.71 -31.26 -8.79
CA PRO A 2 4.39 -31.83 -7.63
C PRO A 2 4.09 -33.33 -7.54
N THR A 3 5.13 -34.14 -7.35
CA THR A 3 5.01 -35.60 -7.22
C THR A 3 5.18 -35.99 -5.76
N LEU A 4 4.38 -36.95 -5.29
CA LEU A 4 4.51 -37.50 -3.95
C LEU A 4 5.92 -38.06 -3.74
N VAL A 5 6.56 -37.67 -2.64
CA VAL A 5 7.82 -38.27 -2.19
C VAL A 5 7.48 -39.39 -1.22
N SER A 6 7.67 -40.64 -1.63
CA SER A 6 7.28 -41.82 -0.85
C SER A 6 8.10 -42.02 0.43
N SER A 7 9.34 -41.54 0.45
CA SER A 7 10.26 -41.67 1.59
C SER A 7 11.00 -40.35 1.84
N PRO A 8 10.35 -39.34 2.45
CA PRO A 8 11.01 -38.08 2.72
C PRO A 8 12.09 -38.24 3.80
N PRO A 9 13.21 -37.50 3.71
CA PRO A 9 14.30 -37.58 4.68
C PRO A 9 13.90 -37.12 6.10
N ARG A 10 12.78 -36.41 6.23
CA ARG A 10 12.19 -36.01 7.51
C ARG A 10 10.68 -36.18 7.44
N VAL A 11 10.10 -36.72 8.51
CA VAL A 11 8.64 -36.87 8.68
C VAL A 11 8.22 -36.01 9.87
N ALA A 12 7.28 -35.10 9.64
CA ALA A 12 6.65 -34.30 10.68
C ALA A 12 5.29 -34.90 11.04
N SER A 13 4.90 -34.78 12.31
CA SER A 13 3.56 -35.12 12.80
C SER A 13 2.86 -33.85 13.26
N SER A 14 1.64 -33.61 12.80
CA SER A 14 0.84 -32.48 13.26
C SER A 14 0.22 -32.77 14.63
N SER A 15 0.10 -31.74 15.47
CA SER A 15 -0.63 -31.79 16.74
C SER A 15 -1.95 -31.06 16.58
N THR A 16 -3.05 -31.81 16.44
CA THR A 16 -4.40 -31.24 16.31
C THR A 16 -4.89 -30.58 17.59
N VAL A 17 -4.38 -31.02 18.76
CA VAL A 17 -4.75 -30.47 20.08
C VAL A 17 -4.15 -29.08 20.30
N LEU A 18 -2.93 -28.87 19.82
CA LEU A 18 -2.22 -27.59 19.98
C LEU A 18 -2.39 -26.67 18.78
N SER A 19 -2.98 -27.16 17.69
CA SER A 19 -3.29 -26.34 16.51
C SER A 19 -4.67 -25.69 16.66
N THR A 20 -4.80 -24.45 16.21
CA THR A 20 -6.09 -23.76 16.06
C THR A 20 -6.29 -23.34 14.62
N THR A 21 -7.49 -23.55 14.10
CA THR A 21 -7.90 -23.13 12.74
C THR A 21 -8.95 -22.02 12.78
N SER A 22 -9.36 -21.58 13.98
CA SER A 22 -10.35 -20.51 14.18
C SER A 22 -9.68 -19.28 14.77
N GLY A 23 -9.92 -18.11 14.15
CA GLY A 23 -9.30 -16.85 14.58
C GLY A 23 -7.86 -16.73 14.07
N ASN A 24 -6.89 -16.57 14.97
CA ASN A 24 -5.47 -16.59 14.63
C ASN A 24 -5.01 -18.03 14.45
N SER A 25 -5.06 -18.54 13.21
CA SER A 25 -4.66 -19.91 12.92
C SER A 25 -3.21 -20.17 13.30
N ALA A 26 -2.98 -21.22 14.08
CA ALA A 26 -1.67 -21.69 14.48
C ALA A 26 -1.60 -23.19 14.25
N PHE A 27 -0.53 -23.65 13.59
CA PHE A 27 -0.30 -25.06 13.32
C PHE A 27 0.93 -25.53 14.10
N VAL A 28 0.76 -26.59 14.86
CA VAL A 28 1.83 -27.21 15.65
C VAL A 28 2.20 -28.53 15.01
N PHE A 29 3.48 -28.74 14.78
CA PHE A 29 4.01 -29.96 14.20
C PHE A 29 5.37 -30.30 14.81
N THR A 30 5.74 -31.57 14.74
CA THR A 30 7.05 -32.04 15.21
C THR A 30 8.13 -31.77 14.16
N ILE A 31 9.30 -31.37 14.62
CA ILE A 31 10.53 -31.32 13.81
C ILE A 31 11.46 -32.37 14.41
N PRO A 32 11.89 -33.39 13.64
CA PRO A 32 12.84 -34.38 14.13
C PRO A 32 14.12 -33.69 14.64
N ALA A 33 14.50 -34.02 15.86
CA ALA A 33 15.71 -33.46 16.47
C ALA A 33 16.95 -33.87 15.67
N ASN A 34 17.84 -32.92 15.44
CA ASN A 34 19.13 -33.14 14.83
C ASN A 34 20.16 -32.14 15.37
N SER A 35 21.39 -32.16 14.85
CA SER A 35 22.45 -31.24 15.26
C SER A 35 22.38 -29.86 14.59
N ASP A 36 21.40 -29.61 13.73
CA ASP A 36 21.30 -28.32 13.02
C ASP A 36 20.73 -27.27 13.97
N THR A 37 21.41 -26.14 14.09
CA THR A 37 20.95 -25.00 14.88
C THR A 37 20.10 -24.01 14.07
N GLN A 38 20.02 -24.21 12.75
CA GLN A 38 19.22 -23.42 11.83
C GLN A 38 18.35 -24.38 11.00
N GLN A 39 17.03 -24.28 11.14
CA GLN A 39 16.10 -25.11 10.38
C GLN A 39 15.48 -24.26 9.27
N GLN A 40 15.58 -24.71 8.03
CA GLN A 40 14.85 -24.09 6.92
C GLN A 40 13.45 -24.69 6.85
N LEU A 41 12.44 -23.83 6.89
CA LEU A 41 11.06 -24.21 6.73
C LEU A 41 10.50 -23.57 5.46
N ILE A 42 9.60 -24.30 4.81
CA ILE A 42 8.70 -23.74 3.81
C ILE A 42 7.28 -23.83 4.36
N TYR A 43 6.46 -22.84 4.03
CA TYR A 43 5.04 -22.88 4.32
C TYR A 43 4.26 -22.55 3.04
N ALA A 44 3.06 -23.08 2.96
CA ALA A 44 2.07 -22.68 1.98
C ALA A 44 0.69 -22.87 2.60
N PHE A 45 -0.26 -21.98 2.34
CA PHE A 45 -1.63 -22.13 2.83
C PHE A 45 -2.65 -21.69 1.77
N GLY A 46 -3.82 -22.32 1.81
CA GLY A 46 -4.96 -22.00 0.96
C GLY A 46 -6.26 -22.21 1.73
N THR A 47 -7.35 -21.66 1.21
CA THR A 47 -8.69 -21.78 1.81
C THR A 47 -9.51 -22.93 1.22
N THR A 48 -9.04 -23.55 0.13
CA THR A 48 -9.71 -24.69 -0.50
C THR A 48 -9.11 -25.97 0.07
N ASN A 49 -9.95 -26.78 0.74
CA ASN A 49 -9.54 -28.11 1.17
C ASN A 49 -9.30 -29.02 -0.05
N PRO A 50 -8.31 -29.93 0.02
CA PRO A 50 -8.16 -30.98 -0.99
C PRO A 50 -9.42 -31.85 -1.08
N GLU A 51 -9.69 -32.42 -2.26
CA GLU A 51 -10.85 -33.29 -2.48
C GLU A 51 -10.76 -34.63 -1.73
N SER A 52 -9.56 -35.03 -1.30
CA SER A 52 -9.28 -36.25 -0.53
C SER A 52 -8.18 -35.99 0.52
N SER A 53 -8.17 -36.79 1.59
CA SER A 53 -7.09 -36.86 2.58
C SER A 53 -5.85 -37.64 2.10
N ASP A 54 -5.88 -38.21 0.90
CA ASP A 54 -4.75 -38.96 0.34
C ASP A 54 -3.52 -38.07 0.12
N ALA A 55 -2.33 -38.60 0.41
CA ALA A 55 -1.07 -37.87 0.22
C ALA A 55 -0.80 -37.48 -1.25
N SER A 56 -1.47 -38.13 -2.20
CA SER A 56 -1.42 -37.84 -3.63
C SER A 56 -2.59 -36.97 -4.13
N ALA A 57 -3.42 -36.42 -3.23
CA ALA A 57 -4.53 -35.56 -3.62
C ALA A 57 -4.04 -34.35 -4.42
N THR A 58 -4.80 -33.95 -5.45
CA THR A 58 -4.46 -32.77 -6.24
C THR A 58 -4.69 -31.53 -5.38
N LEU A 59 -3.62 -30.77 -5.16
CA LEU A 59 -3.68 -29.49 -4.46
C LEU A 59 -3.94 -28.37 -5.47
N GLN A 60 -4.88 -27.49 -5.14
CA GLN A 60 -4.97 -26.21 -5.83
C GLN A 60 -3.76 -25.33 -5.47
N LEU A 61 -3.52 -24.29 -6.26
CA LEU A 61 -2.46 -23.33 -5.96
C LEU A 61 -2.79 -22.61 -4.63
N HIS A 62 -1.83 -22.62 -3.71
CA HIS A 62 -1.93 -21.95 -2.41
C HIS A 62 -2.04 -20.41 -2.58
N LEU A 63 -2.70 -19.75 -1.62
CA LEU A 63 -2.90 -18.29 -1.63
C LEU A 63 -1.64 -17.52 -1.22
N ASP A 64 -0.86 -18.08 -0.30
CA ASP A 64 0.46 -17.58 0.07
C ASP A 64 1.39 -18.79 0.29
N SER A 65 2.66 -18.55 0.06
CA SER A 65 3.72 -19.51 0.34
C SER A 65 5.03 -18.78 0.57
N GLY A 66 5.94 -19.43 1.28
CA GLY A 66 7.23 -18.83 1.53
C GLY A 66 8.20 -19.80 2.17
N ASN A 67 9.37 -19.26 2.48
CA ASN A 67 10.34 -19.92 3.32
C ASN A 67 10.62 -19.05 4.55
N THR A 68 11.02 -19.69 5.63
CA THR A 68 11.49 -19.05 6.85
C THR A 68 12.62 -19.88 7.45
N GLN A 69 13.42 -19.27 8.31
CA GLN A 69 14.50 -19.94 9.03
C GLN A 69 14.21 -19.87 10.52
N LEU A 70 14.25 -21.02 11.18
CA LEU A 70 14.13 -21.12 12.63
C LEU A 70 15.53 -21.28 13.23
N ASP A 71 15.95 -20.27 13.99
CA ASP A 71 17.21 -20.26 14.74
C ASP A 71 17.00 -20.89 16.12
N LEU A 72 17.51 -22.11 16.31
CA LEU A 72 17.42 -22.87 17.55
C LEU A 72 18.48 -22.47 18.58
N THR A 73 19.37 -21.52 18.27
CA THR A 73 20.34 -20.97 19.24
C THR A 73 19.73 -19.92 20.15
N LYS A 74 18.53 -19.42 19.82
CA LYS A 74 17.87 -18.39 20.61
C LYS A 74 17.10 -19.04 21.76
N PRO A 75 17.18 -18.47 22.98
CA PRO A 75 16.40 -18.97 24.10
C PRO A 75 14.92 -18.83 23.78
N LEU A 76 14.14 -19.87 24.09
CA LEU A 76 12.69 -19.80 24.04
C LEU A 76 12.22 -18.86 25.15
N SER A 77 11.77 -17.66 24.80
CA SER A 77 11.09 -16.78 25.76
C SER A 77 9.79 -17.47 26.16
N SER A 78 9.69 -17.93 27.40
CA SER A 78 8.48 -18.54 27.93
C SER A 78 7.36 -17.49 28.00
N SER A 79 6.53 -17.41 26.96
CA SER A 79 5.18 -16.87 27.10
C SER A 79 4.37 -17.95 27.82
N THR A 80 4.34 -17.87 29.15
CA THR A 80 3.46 -18.67 29.99
C THR A 80 2.01 -18.34 29.64
N ASP A 81 1.36 -19.21 28.87
CA ASP A 81 -0.11 -19.25 28.81
C ASP A 81 -0.60 -20.19 29.91
N GLY A 82 -1.39 -19.65 30.85
CA GLY A 82 -2.18 -20.43 31.78
C GLY A 82 -2.39 -19.77 33.14
N THR A 83 -3.51 -19.05 33.28
CA THR A 83 -4.13 -18.53 34.52
C THR A 83 -3.83 -17.05 34.85
N SER A 84 -4.79 -16.20 34.49
CA SER A 84 -4.89 -14.81 34.95
C SER A 84 -5.56 -14.76 36.33
N THR A 85 -4.75 -14.52 37.37
CA THR A 85 -5.22 -13.95 38.65
C THR A 85 -4.22 -12.90 39.15
N GLY A 86 -4.68 -11.66 39.24
CA GLY A 86 -4.16 -10.66 40.20
C GLY A 86 -3.00 -9.76 39.76
N ASP A 87 -3.34 -8.50 39.49
CA ASP A 87 -2.64 -7.24 39.79
C ASP A 87 -1.19 -6.95 39.31
N SER A 88 -1.11 -5.99 38.35
CA SER A 88 -0.17 -4.86 38.14
C SER A 88 1.37 -5.01 38.32
N PRO A 89 2.23 -4.18 37.67
CA PRO A 89 1.98 -3.06 36.76
C PRO A 89 2.59 -3.23 35.36
N SER A 90 2.19 -2.31 34.47
CA SER A 90 2.58 -2.14 33.07
C SER A 90 4.08 -2.29 32.76
N SER A 91 4.43 -3.41 32.13
CA SER A 91 5.64 -3.52 31.30
C SER A 91 5.22 -3.40 29.85
N ALA A 92 5.85 -2.48 29.12
CA ALA A 92 5.65 -2.29 27.68
C ALA A 92 5.79 -3.64 26.95
N PRO A 93 4.98 -3.92 25.91
CA PRO A 93 5.10 -5.18 25.20
C PRO A 93 6.45 -5.20 24.47
N ASP A 94 7.30 -6.17 24.79
CA ASP A 94 8.49 -6.50 24.02
C ASP A 94 8.06 -6.90 22.60
N THR A 95 7.98 -5.93 21.70
CA THR A 95 7.68 -6.18 20.29
C THR A 95 8.91 -6.77 19.63
N ALA A 96 8.83 -8.05 19.25
CA ALA A 96 9.82 -8.68 18.40
C ALA A 96 10.10 -7.80 17.16
N PRO A 97 11.37 -7.69 16.71
CA PRO A 97 11.73 -6.83 15.59
C PRO A 97 11.02 -7.27 14.30
N LEU A 98 10.53 -6.30 13.53
CA LEU A 98 9.87 -6.56 12.24
C LEU A 98 10.78 -7.35 11.29
N THR A 99 10.21 -8.36 10.64
CA THR A 99 10.87 -9.11 9.55
C THR A 99 11.17 -8.20 8.34
N SER A 100 12.08 -8.63 7.46
CA SER A 100 12.40 -7.88 6.24
C SER A 100 11.15 -7.60 5.38
N ARG A 101 10.30 -8.62 5.17
CA ARG A 101 9.03 -8.50 4.42
C ARG A 101 8.09 -7.49 5.08
N GLN A 102 7.91 -7.56 6.40
CA GLN A 102 7.06 -6.61 7.14
C GLN A 102 7.57 -5.18 7.03
N ARG A 103 8.89 -4.94 7.13
CA ARG A 103 9.48 -3.61 6.94
C ARG A 103 9.19 -3.06 5.55
N MET A 104 9.26 -3.90 4.52
CA MET A 104 8.95 -3.48 3.15
C MET A 104 7.47 -3.14 2.97
N ILE A 105 6.55 -3.93 3.55
CA ILE A 105 5.10 -3.64 3.53
C ILE A 105 4.81 -2.29 4.21
N VAL A 106 5.38 -2.07 5.40
CA VAL A 106 5.27 -0.80 6.13
C VAL A 106 5.85 0.36 5.30
N THR A 107 7.01 0.16 4.68
CA THR A 107 7.66 1.17 3.83
C THR A 107 6.79 1.54 2.64
N HIS A 108 6.23 0.55 1.93
CA HIS A 108 5.28 0.77 0.85
C HIS A 108 4.08 1.60 1.33
N ALA A 109 3.45 1.20 2.44
CA ALA A 109 2.29 1.89 2.99
C ALA A 109 2.60 3.36 3.34
N ILE A 110 3.71 3.62 4.03
CA ILE A 110 4.12 4.99 4.41
C ILE A 110 4.37 5.84 3.18
N LEU A 111 5.19 5.36 2.22
CA LEU A 111 5.53 6.13 1.02
C LEU A 111 4.28 6.43 0.18
N CYS A 112 3.38 5.47 0.00
CA CYS A 112 2.14 5.66 -0.74
C CYS A 112 1.18 6.63 -0.04
N VAL A 113 1.03 6.55 1.29
CA VAL A 113 0.20 7.51 2.05
C VAL A 113 0.78 8.92 1.96
N VAL A 114 2.09 9.08 2.20
CA VAL A 114 2.75 10.38 2.10
C VAL A 114 2.65 10.95 0.69
N GLY A 115 2.89 10.14 -0.34
CA GLY A 115 2.76 10.55 -1.73
C GLY A 115 1.33 11.00 -2.08
N PHE A 116 0.36 10.09 -1.96
CA PHE A 116 -0.99 10.28 -2.50
C PHE A 116 -1.93 11.08 -1.59
N ALA A 117 -1.85 10.92 -0.26
CA ALA A 117 -2.74 11.64 0.65
C ALA A 117 -2.16 12.97 1.14
N LEU A 118 -0.84 13.17 1.12
CA LEU A 118 -0.23 14.40 1.61
C LEU A 118 0.37 15.26 0.49
N LEU A 119 1.38 14.75 -0.22
CA LEU A 119 2.16 15.56 -1.15
C LEU A 119 1.34 15.97 -2.39
N LEU A 120 0.60 15.05 -3.02
CA LEU A 120 -0.22 15.39 -4.20
C LEU A 120 -1.31 16.43 -3.88
N PRO A 121 -2.09 16.32 -2.77
CA PRO A 121 -3.06 17.33 -2.41
C PRO A 121 -2.44 18.67 -2.05
N VAL A 122 -1.30 18.69 -1.34
CA VAL A 122 -0.56 19.93 -1.05
C VAL A 122 -0.15 20.62 -2.36
N GLY A 123 0.43 19.89 -3.32
CA GLY A 123 0.79 20.43 -4.63
C GLY A 123 -0.41 20.97 -5.42
N ALA A 124 -1.57 20.29 -5.33
CA ALA A 124 -2.81 20.73 -5.97
C ALA A 124 -3.39 22.00 -5.33
N LEU A 125 -3.40 22.08 -4.00
CA LEU A 125 -3.86 23.25 -3.24
C LEU A 125 -2.92 24.44 -3.46
N LEU A 126 -1.60 24.24 -3.48
CA LEU A 126 -0.62 25.27 -3.82
C LEU A 126 -0.97 25.93 -5.15
N ALA A 127 -1.19 25.14 -6.20
CA ALA A 127 -1.59 25.67 -7.50
C ALA A 127 -2.96 26.35 -7.48
N ARG A 128 -3.90 25.88 -6.66
CA ARG A 128 -5.25 26.45 -6.57
C ARG A 128 -5.22 27.84 -5.94
N TYR A 129 -4.52 28.01 -4.82
CA TYR A 129 -4.50 29.25 -4.05
C TYR A 129 -3.52 30.29 -4.59
N LEU A 130 -2.36 29.87 -5.12
CA LEU A 130 -1.32 30.82 -5.54
C LEU A 130 -1.45 31.31 -6.98
N ARG A 131 -2.27 30.67 -7.81
CA ARG A 131 -2.34 30.97 -9.25
C ARG A 131 -2.77 32.40 -9.57
N THR A 132 -3.54 33.04 -8.71
CA THR A 132 -4.03 34.41 -8.94
C THR A 132 -3.22 35.48 -8.22
N THR A 133 -2.17 35.09 -7.50
CA THR A 133 -1.40 35.96 -6.60
C THR A 133 0.08 36.04 -6.93
N THR A 134 0.69 34.97 -7.46
CA THR A 134 2.12 34.95 -7.81
C THR A 134 2.38 34.23 -9.14
N PRO A 135 3.29 34.72 -10.00
CA PRO A 135 3.67 34.01 -11.22
C PRO A 135 4.43 32.69 -10.96
N THR A 136 5.01 32.50 -9.76
CA THR A 136 5.78 31.31 -9.41
C THR A 136 4.92 30.10 -9.03
N TRP A 137 3.59 30.23 -9.03
CA TRP A 137 2.66 29.14 -8.67
C TRP A 137 2.90 27.87 -9.47
N TYR A 138 3.21 28.01 -10.77
CA TYR A 138 3.47 26.86 -11.64
C TYR A 138 4.75 26.16 -11.22
N THR A 139 5.82 26.92 -10.95
CA THR A 139 7.10 26.41 -10.45
C THR A 139 6.93 25.61 -9.18
N GLY A 140 6.23 26.18 -8.19
CA GLY A 140 5.93 25.47 -6.94
C GLY A 140 5.10 24.20 -7.17
N HIS A 141 4.11 24.26 -8.07
CA HIS A 141 3.26 23.12 -8.38
C HIS A 141 4.04 21.95 -9.01
N TRP A 142 4.81 22.19 -10.07
CA TRP A 142 5.50 21.10 -10.75
C TRP A 142 6.64 20.53 -9.89
N ILE A 143 7.30 21.33 -9.06
CA ILE A 143 8.27 20.85 -8.07
C ILE A 143 7.58 19.94 -7.05
N ALA A 144 6.46 20.38 -6.47
CA ALA A 144 5.72 19.58 -5.50
C ALA A 144 5.24 18.26 -6.10
N GLN A 145 4.65 18.30 -7.30
CA GLN A 145 4.12 17.09 -7.94
C GLN A 145 5.24 16.19 -8.45
N PHE A 146 6.11 16.67 -9.33
CA PHE A 146 7.04 15.81 -10.04
C PHE A 146 8.33 15.57 -9.26
N VAL A 147 8.98 16.63 -8.76
CA VAL A 147 10.31 16.54 -8.15
C VAL A 147 10.24 15.92 -6.75
N ILE A 148 9.22 16.27 -5.96
CA ILE A 148 9.07 15.78 -4.59
C ILE A 148 8.17 14.53 -4.53
N SER A 149 6.93 14.62 -5.04
CA SER A 149 6.00 13.48 -4.94
C SER A 149 6.38 12.31 -5.84
N GLY A 150 6.92 12.58 -7.02
CA GLY A 150 7.31 11.55 -8.01
C GLY A 150 8.22 10.47 -7.43
N PRO A 151 9.41 10.81 -6.90
CA PRO A 151 10.32 9.83 -6.29
C PRO A 151 9.67 9.05 -5.15
N VAL A 152 8.90 9.72 -4.28
CA VAL A 152 8.22 9.08 -3.14
C VAL A 152 7.18 8.05 -3.61
N ILE A 153 6.35 8.42 -4.57
CA ILE A 153 5.31 7.55 -5.14
C ILE A 153 5.95 6.37 -5.88
N ILE A 154 6.94 6.63 -6.73
CA ILE A 154 7.63 5.60 -7.50
C ILE A 154 8.33 4.61 -6.57
N ALA A 155 9.05 5.10 -5.55
CA ALA A 155 9.69 4.26 -4.55
C ALA A 155 8.66 3.41 -3.77
N GLY A 156 7.56 4.02 -3.34
CA GLY A 156 6.47 3.32 -2.66
C GLY A 156 5.93 2.17 -3.50
N VAL A 157 5.55 2.44 -4.74
CA VAL A 157 5.01 1.42 -5.65
C VAL A 157 6.06 0.35 -6.01
N ALA A 158 7.32 0.74 -6.22
CA ALA A 158 8.41 -0.20 -6.50
C ALA A 158 8.64 -1.19 -5.34
N VAL A 159 8.61 -0.70 -4.09
CA VAL A 159 8.68 -1.57 -2.90
C VAL A 159 7.47 -2.53 -2.86
N GLY A 160 6.27 -2.05 -3.22
CA GLY A 160 5.07 -2.88 -3.32
C GLY A 160 5.24 -4.05 -4.31
N PHE A 161 5.75 -3.79 -5.51
CA PHE A 161 6.07 -4.84 -6.48
C PHE A 161 7.14 -5.81 -5.95
N GLN A 162 8.15 -5.30 -5.24
CA GLN A 162 9.21 -6.13 -4.69
C GLN A 162 8.68 -7.08 -3.61
N VAL A 163 7.77 -6.61 -2.74
CA VAL A 163 7.10 -7.47 -1.75
C VAL A 163 6.33 -8.60 -2.45
N THR A 164 5.49 -8.26 -3.44
CA THR A 164 4.70 -9.24 -4.20
C THR A 164 5.58 -10.29 -4.85
N LYS A 165 6.70 -9.86 -5.47
CA LYS A 165 7.65 -10.75 -6.12
C LYS A 165 8.36 -11.67 -5.13
N GLN A 166 8.83 -11.15 -3.99
CA GLN A 166 9.55 -11.94 -2.99
C GLN A 166 8.64 -12.94 -2.28
N ALA A 167 7.36 -12.59 -2.10
CA ALA A 167 6.35 -13.47 -1.54
C ALA A 167 5.84 -14.54 -2.51
N GLY A 168 6.28 -14.53 -3.78
CA GLY A 168 5.76 -15.44 -4.80
C GLY A 168 4.25 -15.27 -5.05
N ILE A 169 3.69 -14.10 -4.72
CA ILE A 169 2.26 -13.82 -4.89
C ILE A 169 1.99 -13.72 -6.39
N THR A 170 1.29 -14.73 -6.92
CA THR A 170 0.90 -14.80 -8.34
C THR A 170 -0.48 -14.20 -8.59
N ILE A 171 -1.30 -14.04 -7.55
CA ILE A 171 -2.64 -13.51 -7.62
C ILE A 171 -2.60 -11.98 -7.64
N TRP A 172 -3.18 -11.39 -8.68
CA TRP A 172 -3.36 -9.94 -8.81
C TRP A 172 -4.78 -9.56 -8.38
N ASP A 173 -4.93 -9.15 -7.12
CA ASP A 173 -6.17 -8.55 -6.62
C ASP A 173 -6.39 -7.12 -7.14
N ASP A 174 -7.52 -6.56 -6.74
CA ASP A 174 -7.97 -5.26 -7.16
C ASP A 174 -7.09 -4.13 -6.62
N HIS A 175 -6.49 -4.27 -5.43
CA HIS A 175 -5.55 -3.27 -4.90
C HIS A 175 -4.30 -3.19 -5.79
N LYS A 176 -3.71 -4.34 -6.12
CA LYS A 176 -2.51 -4.42 -6.98
C LYS A 176 -2.80 -3.89 -8.39
N LYS A 177 -3.89 -4.34 -9.03
CA LYS A 177 -4.31 -3.87 -10.37
C LYS A 177 -4.56 -2.36 -10.40
N THR A 178 -5.36 -1.87 -9.45
CA THR A 178 -5.68 -0.44 -9.34
C THR A 178 -4.43 0.38 -9.07
N GLY A 179 -3.43 -0.18 -8.37
CA GLY A 179 -2.17 0.49 -8.04
C GLY A 179 -1.34 0.77 -9.29
N VAL A 180 -1.27 -0.20 -10.20
CA VAL A 180 -0.60 -0.03 -11.50
C VAL A 180 -1.32 1.02 -12.35
N VAL A 181 -2.65 0.96 -12.42
CA VAL A 181 -3.46 1.95 -13.14
C VAL A 181 -3.24 3.34 -12.55
N LEU A 182 -3.26 3.49 -11.23
CA LEU A 182 -3.04 4.76 -10.54
C LEU A 182 -1.65 5.34 -10.83
N LEU A 183 -0.59 4.52 -10.83
CA LEU A 183 0.74 4.96 -11.21
C LEU A 183 0.78 5.44 -12.67
N ALA A 184 0.17 4.70 -13.60
CA ALA A 184 0.10 5.09 -15.00
C ALA A 184 -0.65 6.42 -15.18
N LEU A 185 -1.78 6.60 -14.50
CA LEU A 185 -2.54 7.86 -14.51
C LEU A 185 -1.71 9.02 -13.95
N TYR A 186 -0.98 8.79 -12.85
CA TYR A 186 -0.08 9.79 -12.27
C TYR A 186 1.01 10.23 -13.26
N LEU A 187 1.69 9.29 -13.92
CA LEU A 187 2.71 9.62 -14.93
C LEU A 187 2.09 10.36 -16.12
N MET A 188 0.92 9.90 -16.59
CA MET A 188 0.18 10.57 -17.66
C MET A 188 -0.20 12.01 -17.27
N GLN A 189 -0.59 12.25 -16.03
CA GLN A 189 -0.91 13.58 -15.51
C GLN A 189 0.31 14.50 -15.49
N CYS A 190 1.50 13.99 -15.11
CA CYS A 190 2.75 14.76 -15.19
C CYS A 190 3.11 15.11 -16.64
N ILE A 191 3.02 14.14 -17.56
CA ILE A 191 3.28 14.34 -19.00
C ILE A 191 2.31 15.36 -19.57
N LEU A 192 1.02 15.24 -19.26
CA LEU A 192 -0.01 16.18 -19.68
C LEU A 192 0.27 17.60 -19.15
N GLY A 193 0.70 17.72 -17.89
CA GLY A 193 1.10 19.00 -17.30
C GLY A 193 2.26 19.65 -18.06
N ALA A 194 3.31 18.88 -18.36
CA ALA A 194 4.44 19.34 -19.16
C ALA A 194 4.00 19.73 -20.59
N PHE A 195 3.18 18.90 -21.23
CA PHE A 195 2.64 19.18 -22.56
C PHE A 195 1.85 20.50 -22.59
N ILE A 196 0.96 20.74 -21.62
CA ILE A 196 0.20 22.00 -21.50
C ILE A 196 1.14 23.19 -21.29
N HIS A 197 2.25 23.00 -20.57
CA HIS A 197 3.21 24.06 -20.33
C HIS A 197 3.97 24.44 -21.60
N TYR A 198 4.55 23.45 -22.29
CA TYR A 198 5.43 23.69 -23.45
C TYR A 198 4.69 23.85 -24.78
N VAL A 199 3.53 23.22 -24.95
CA VAL A 199 2.74 23.25 -26.20
C VAL A 199 1.51 24.13 -26.01
N LYS A 200 1.60 25.38 -26.48
CA LYS A 200 0.50 26.35 -26.43
C LYS A 200 -0.34 26.27 -27.70
N LEU A 201 -1.51 25.61 -27.60
CA LEU A 201 -2.50 25.63 -28.68
C LEU A 201 -3.05 27.06 -28.85
N ARG A 202 -2.78 27.68 -30.00
CA ARG A 202 -3.03 29.11 -30.26
C ARG A 202 -4.44 29.45 -30.77
N ASN A 203 -5.25 28.46 -31.14
CA ASN A 203 -6.50 28.69 -31.91
C ASN A 203 -7.80 28.38 -31.14
N PHE A 204 -7.79 28.40 -29.80
CA PHE A 204 -9.00 28.15 -29.00
C PHE A 204 -9.66 29.45 -28.52
N VAL A 205 -10.97 29.57 -28.80
CA VAL A 205 -11.83 30.58 -28.16
C VAL A 205 -12.04 30.15 -26.70
N GLY A 206 -11.49 30.92 -25.76
CA GLY A 206 -11.57 30.60 -24.33
C GLY A 206 -10.54 29.55 -23.87
N ARG A 207 -10.65 29.11 -22.61
CA ARG A 207 -9.64 28.24 -21.98
C ARG A 207 -9.50 26.89 -22.70
N PRO A 208 -8.28 26.50 -23.11
CA PRO A 208 -8.10 25.26 -23.84
C PRO A 208 -8.55 24.03 -23.03
N PRO A 209 -9.29 23.09 -23.63
CA PRO A 209 -9.97 21.98 -22.95
C PRO A 209 -9.02 21.10 -22.13
N GLN A 210 -7.79 20.92 -22.59
CA GLN A 210 -6.77 20.15 -21.88
C GLN A 210 -6.45 20.69 -20.48
N ASN A 211 -6.68 21.98 -20.20
CA ASN A 211 -6.50 22.55 -18.86
C ASN A 211 -7.58 22.08 -17.88
N TYR A 212 -8.82 21.93 -18.37
CA TYR A 212 -9.92 21.37 -17.57
C TYR A 212 -9.69 19.89 -17.36
N PHE A 213 -9.33 19.17 -18.42
CA PHE A 213 -9.00 17.75 -18.34
C PHE A 213 -7.87 17.49 -17.33
N HIS A 214 -6.78 18.26 -17.38
CA HIS A 214 -5.69 18.15 -16.39
C HIS A 214 -6.15 18.38 -14.95
N ALA A 215 -7.04 19.35 -14.72
CA ALA A 215 -7.57 19.59 -13.37
C ALA A 215 -8.45 18.43 -12.88
N VAL A 216 -9.35 17.93 -13.74
CA VAL A 216 -10.26 16.82 -13.41
C VAL A 216 -9.48 15.53 -13.20
N LEU A 217 -8.58 15.18 -14.12
CA LEU A 217 -7.73 13.99 -14.01
C LEU A 217 -6.89 14.01 -12.73
N GLY A 218 -6.28 15.15 -12.40
CA GLY A 218 -5.52 15.29 -11.16
C GLY A 218 -6.35 15.08 -9.89
N LEU A 219 -7.58 15.58 -9.86
CA LEU A 219 -8.52 15.33 -8.75
C LEU A 219 -8.95 13.86 -8.67
N THR A 220 -9.21 13.23 -9.82
CA THR A 220 -9.53 11.80 -9.89
C THR A 220 -8.37 10.94 -9.37
N ILE A 221 -7.12 11.28 -9.70
CA ILE A 221 -5.93 10.59 -9.18
C ILE A 221 -5.84 10.69 -7.67
N ILE A 222 -6.09 11.88 -7.09
CA ILE A 222 -6.11 12.05 -5.63
C ILE A 222 -7.23 11.21 -5.01
N ALA A 223 -8.44 11.22 -5.57
CA ALA A 223 -9.56 10.42 -5.08
C ALA A 223 -9.28 8.90 -5.15
N LEU A 224 -8.71 8.42 -6.27
CA LEU A 224 -8.27 7.04 -6.43
C LEU A 224 -7.14 6.69 -5.47
N GLY A 225 -6.22 7.62 -5.19
CA GLY A 225 -5.20 7.46 -4.15
C GLY A 225 -5.80 7.25 -2.76
N MET A 226 -6.81 8.05 -2.39
CA MET A 226 -7.54 7.86 -1.13
C MET A 226 -8.26 6.51 -1.07
N TYR A 227 -8.89 6.09 -2.17
CA TYR A 227 -9.50 4.75 -2.29
C TYR A 227 -8.46 3.64 -2.08
N GLN A 228 -7.30 3.76 -2.72
CA GLN A 228 -6.23 2.77 -2.61
C GLN A 228 -5.60 2.68 -1.23
N ILE A 229 -5.47 3.82 -0.54
CA ILE A 229 -5.07 3.81 0.87
C ILE A 229 -6.08 3.01 1.70
N ARG A 230 -7.39 3.19 1.44
CA ARG A 230 -8.45 2.46 2.15
C ARG A 230 -8.38 0.96 1.93
N THR A 231 -8.30 0.50 0.69
CA THR A 231 -8.17 -0.95 0.41
C THR A 231 -6.84 -1.49 0.97
N GLY A 232 -5.77 -0.70 0.91
CA GLY A 232 -4.48 -1.05 1.51
C GLY A 232 -4.53 -1.38 3.00
N TYR A 233 -5.16 -0.53 3.84
CA TYR A 233 -5.20 -0.80 5.28
C TYR A 233 -6.38 -1.69 5.72
N LYS A 234 -7.46 -1.79 4.92
CA LYS A 234 -8.63 -2.62 5.26
C LYS A 234 -8.56 -4.05 4.77
N GLU A 235 -7.92 -4.27 3.62
CA GLU A 235 -7.92 -5.57 2.93
C GLU A 235 -6.50 -6.12 2.85
N GLU A 236 -5.55 -5.35 2.30
CA GLU A 236 -4.18 -5.85 2.12
C GLU A 236 -3.45 -6.06 3.44
N TRP A 237 -3.56 -5.10 4.36
CA TRP A 237 -2.88 -5.16 5.65
C TRP A 237 -3.22 -6.41 6.45
N PRO A 238 -4.51 -6.73 6.76
CA PRO A 238 -4.82 -7.94 7.51
C PRO A 238 -4.45 -9.23 6.76
N ASN A 239 -4.48 -9.22 5.42
CA ASN A 239 -4.25 -10.42 4.62
C ASN A 239 -2.76 -10.74 4.40
N PHE A 240 -1.90 -9.72 4.27
CA PHE A 240 -0.52 -9.91 3.80
C PHE A 240 0.57 -9.41 4.75
N SER A 241 0.24 -8.57 5.74
CA SER A 241 1.27 -8.00 6.62
C SER A 241 1.76 -8.99 7.69
N GLY A 242 0.87 -9.87 8.19
CA GLY A 242 1.14 -10.65 9.40
C GLY A 242 1.39 -9.78 10.64
N LEU A 243 0.96 -8.52 10.61
CA LEU A 243 1.07 -7.57 11.71
C LEU A 243 -0.28 -7.41 12.41
N GLN A 244 -0.25 -6.84 13.62
CA GLN A 244 -1.46 -6.48 14.33
C GLN A 244 -2.33 -5.54 13.48
N PRO A 245 -3.67 -5.60 13.63
CA PRO A 245 -4.57 -4.71 12.92
C PRO A 245 -4.20 -3.25 13.11
N VAL A 246 -4.33 -2.46 12.04
CA VAL A 246 -4.10 -1.01 12.14
C VAL A 246 -5.01 -0.37 13.19
N PRO A 247 -4.55 0.65 13.93
CA PRO A 247 -5.38 1.32 14.92
C PRO A 247 -6.69 1.83 14.33
N LYS A 248 -7.81 1.67 15.06
CA LYS A 248 -9.13 2.15 14.61
C LYS A 248 -9.14 3.64 14.25
N GLY A 249 -8.32 4.46 14.92
CA GLY A 249 -8.15 5.89 14.65
C GLY A 249 -7.67 6.21 13.22
N LEU A 250 -6.99 5.28 12.54
CA LEU A 250 -6.53 5.48 11.16
C LEU A 250 -7.71 5.64 10.19
N ASN A 251 -8.78 4.86 10.38
CA ASN A 251 -9.99 4.99 9.56
C ASN A 251 -10.68 6.34 9.80
N THR A 252 -10.71 6.81 11.04
CA THR A 252 -11.24 8.14 11.38
C THR A 252 -10.42 9.24 10.71
N LEU A 253 -9.10 9.17 10.79
CA LEU A 253 -8.20 10.12 10.12
C LEU A 253 -8.44 10.12 8.60
N TRP A 254 -8.54 8.94 7.98
CA TRP A 254 -8.84 8.81 6.56
C TRP A 254 -10.17 9.48 6.18
N LEU A 255 -11.23 9.27 6.96
CA LEU A 255 -12.54 9.91 6.74
C LEU A 255 -12.46 11.43 6.84
N VAL A 256 -11.78 11.94 7.87
CA VAL A 256 -11.57 13.39 8.03
C VAL A 256 -10.83 13.94 6.81
N TRP A 257 -9.80 13.26 6.33
CA TRP A 257 -9.03 13.70 5.17
C TRP A 257 -9.85 13.69 3.87
N CYS A 258 -10.72 12.70 3.69
CA CYS A 258 -11.67 12.61 2.58
C CYS A 258 -12.70 13.77 2.57
N ILE A 259 -12.91 14.45 3.71
CA ILE A 259 -13.79 15.62 3.80
C ILE A 259 -13.00 16.92 3.67
N VAL A 260 -11.89 17.03 4.41
CA VAL A 260 -11.07 18.25 4.47
C VAL A 260 -10.48 18.59 3.11
N LEU A 261 -9.92 17.63 2.37
CA LEU A 261 -9.28 17.91 1.09
C LEU A 261 -10.26 18.47 0.03
N PRO A 262 -11.44 17.87 -0.21
CA PRO A 262 -12.43 18.47 -1.11
C PRO A 262 -12.91 19.84 -0.66
N VAL A 263 -13.14 20.04 0.65
CA VAL A 263 -13.58 21.35 1.19
C VAL A 263 -12.53 22.43 0.94
N LEU A 264 -11.25 22.15 1.24
CA LEU A 264 -10.16 23.08 0.97
C LEU A 264 -10.05 23.37 -0.54
N TYR A 265 -10.14 22.35 -1.39
CA TYR A 265 -10.08 22.56 -2.82
C TYR A 265 -11.27 23.40 -3.33
N ALA A 266 -12.49 23.13 -2.83
CA ALA A 266 -13.70 23.86 -3.16
C ALA A 266 -13.64 25.32 -2.70
N GLY A 267 -13.10 25.59 -1.51
CA GLY A 267 -12.84 26.95 -1.04
C GLY A 267 -11.94 27.73 -2.00
N GLY A 268 -10.93 27.08 -2.57
CA GLY A 268 -10.09 27.65 -3.62
C GLY A 268 -10.81 27.99 -4.93
N LEU A 269 -11.99 27.42 -5.20
CA LEU A 269 -12.80 27.77 -6.39
C LEU A 269 -13.41 29.17 -6.30
N LEU A 270 -13.46 29.78 -5.12
CA LEU A 270 -13.88 31.18 -4.96
C LEU A 270 -13.00 32.14 -5.79
N PHE A 271 -11.74 31.77 -6.04
CA PHE A 271 -10.80 32.55 -6.85
C PHE A 271 -10.95 32.35 -8.37
N LEU A 272 -11.88 31.49 -8.82
CA LEU A 272 -12.00 31.11 -10.24
C LEU A 272 -12.40 32.29 -11.13
N ARG A 273 -13.27 33.18 -10.65
CA ARG A 273 -13.65 34.40 -11.37
C ARG A 273 -12.44 35.30 -11.63
N LYS A 274 -11.63 35.53 -10.58
CA LYS A 274 -10.39 36.31 -10.68
C LYS A 274 -9.40 35.66 -11.65
N GLN A 275 -9.26 34.33 -11.56
CA GLN A 275 -8.41 33.56 -12.46
C GLN A 275 -8.81 33.73 -13.92
N TYR A 276 -10.10 33.56 -14.26
CA TYR A 276 -10.56 33.69 -15.64
C TYR A 276 -10.41 35.10 -16.20
N ARG A 277 -10.60 36.13 -15.36
CA ARG A 277 -10.36 37.52 -15.76
C ARG A 277 -8.88 37.74 -16.14
N GLN A 278 -7.94 37.30 -15.30
CA GLN A 278 -6.50 37.39 -15.58
C GLN A 278 -6.09 36.58 -16.83
N GLU A 279 -6.67 35.39 -17.01
CA GLU A 279 -6.44 34.56 -18.22
C GLU A 279 -7.01 35.18 -19.50
N GLN A 280 -8.06 36.00 -19.41
CA GLN A 280 -8.59 36.75 -20.56
C GLN A 280 -7.74 37.99 -20.88
N GLU A 281 -7.35 38.76 -19.86
CA GLU A 281 -6.48 39.94 -20.01
C GLU A 281 -5.13 39.57 -20.64
N SER A 282 -4.49 38.50 -20.16
CA SER A 282 -3.22 38.00 -20.69
C SER A 282 -3.28 37.50 -22.15
N ARG A 283 -4.47 37.23 -22.70
CA ARG A 283 -4.63 36.87 -24.11
C ARG A 283 -4.87 38.09 -24.99
N LYS A 284 -5.55 39.10 -24.47
CA LYS A 284 -5.79 40.35 -25.19
C LYS A 284 -4.50 41.17 -25.33
N GLY A 285 -3.57 41.04 -24.38
CA GLY A 285 -2.26 41.69 -24.43
C GLY A 285 -1.17 40.90 -25.15
N ARG A 286 -1.52 39.87 -25.93
CA ARG A 286 -0.59 38.96 -26.62
C ARG A 286 -0.87 38.95 -28.12
#